data_AF-A0A0E9LSY3-F1
#
_entry.id   AF-A0A0E9LSY3-F1
#
_cell.length_a   1.000
_cell.length_b   1.000
_cell.length_c   1.000
_cell.angle_alpha   90.00
_cell.angle_beta   90.00
_cell.angle_gamma   90.00
#
_symmetry.space_group_name_H-M   'P 1'
#
loop_
_entity.id
_entity.type
_entity.pdbx_description
1 polymer ?
#
loop_
_entity_poly.entity_id
_entity_poly.type
_entity_poly.pdbx_seq_one_letter_code
_entity_poly.pdbx_strand_id
1 'polypeptide(L)'
;MGKNKFGYYFRNYLRLLAPRGVFQGEYRRILSQVQEGDQENLLKRVNYYNKLLPGAELNLDESTRIGDFRYRHQLKTYFFDLIKYLRYFPENCRFQYRFGDITEVPSEPAFVKSRPVGNDNRNSVLLKLNEVRHFNFVKDRIPFEEKENRLFGRAKVFKLQPHRELFLEKYFNHPLCDIGKINDDGRNPQWLVSKASIRQHLKCKFILCLEGNDVATNLKWVMSSNSLAVMPIPKFETWFMEGALIPDYHYVAIADDFSDLEEKLNYYMENTDQALKIIENAHRHVTPFLDKKQEEIIALFTIQHYFKRTMQSC
;
A
#
# COMPACT_ATOMS: atom_id res chain seq x y z
N MET A 1 -15.79 -7.05 0.78
CA MET A 1 -15.49 -7.87 -0.41
C MET A 1 -13.98 -8.12 -0.42
N GLY A 2 -13.54 -9.32 -0.06
CA GLY A 2 -12.12 -9.69 -0.19
C GLY A 2 -11.90 -10.32 -1.56
N LYS A 3 -10.80 -10.00 -2.24
CA LYS A 3 -10.37 -10.73 -3.46
C LYS A 3 -10.38 -12.24 -3.15
N ASN A 4 -10.98 -13.05 -4.02
CA ASN A 4 -11.00 -14.51 -3.86
C ASN A 4 -9.56 -15.04 -3.90
N LYS A 5 -9.02 -15.41 -2.73
CA LYS A 5 -7.66 -15.93 -2.59
C LYS A 5 -7.44 -17.19 -3.44
N PHE A 6 -8.47 -18.03 -3.60
CA PHE A 6 -8.39 -19.22 -4.45
C PHE A 6 -8.16 -18.84 -5.91
N GLY A 7 -8.99 -17.93 -6.45
CA GLY A 7 -8.83 -17.45 -7.82
C GLY A 7 -7.49 -16.74 -8.06
N TYR A 8 -6.98 -16.00 -7.08
CA TYR A 8 -5.64 -15.42 -7.12
C TYR A 8 -4.55 -16.50 -7.23
N TYR A 9 -4.56 -17.52 -6.37
CA TYR A 9 -3.55 -18.57 -6.41
C TYR A 9 -3.64 -19.41 -7.69
N PHE A 10 -4.85 -19.80 -8.11
CA PHE A 10 -5.06 -20.59 -9.32
C PHE A 10 -4.46 -19.90 -10.57
N ARG A 11 -4.77 -18.61 -10.78
CA ARG A 11 -4.21 -17.83 -11.90
C ARG A 11 -2.69 -17.75 -11.85
N ASN A 12 -2.13 -17.55 -10.66
CA ASN A 12 -0.68 -17.44 -10.51
C ASN A 12 0.04 -18.78 -10.73
N TYR A 13 -0.56 -19.91 -10.34
CA TYR A 13 -0.04 -21.23 -10.67
C TYR A 13 -0.10 -21.53 -12.17
N LEU A 14 -1.22 -21.24 -12.85
CA LEU A 14 -1.30 -21.39 -14.30
C LEU A 14 -0.25 -20.57 -15.03
N ARG A 15 -0.02 -19.34 -14.57
CA ARG A 15 1.02 -18.47 -15.11
C ARG A 15 2.41 -19.11 -14.98
N LEU A 16 2.73 -19.80 -13.90
CA LEU A 16 4.04 -20.47 -13.77
C LEU A 16 4.29 -21.54 -14.84
N LEU A 17 3.24 -22.08 -15.46
CA LEU A 17 3.35 -23.09 -16.52
C LEU A 17 3.58 -22.48 -17.91
N ALA A 18 3.28 -21.20 -18.10
CA ALA A 18 3.39 -20.55 -19.40
C ALA A 18 4.86 -20.29 -19.79
N PRO A 19 5.28 -20.59 -21.04
CA PRO A 19 6.64 -20.36 -21.50
C PRO A 19 7.05 -18.88 -21.43
N ARG A 20 8.29 -18.60 -21.04
CA ARG A 20 8.81 -17.22 -20.92
C ARG A 20 8.75 -16.43 -22.23
N GLY A 21 8.94 -17.10 -23.37
CA GLY A 21 8.86 -16.46 -24.69
C GLY A 21 7.53 -15.76 -24.97
N VAL A 22 6.43 -16.24 -24.37
CA VAL A 22 5.11 -15.59 -24.45
C VAL A 22 5.15 -14.22 -23.77
N PHE A 23 5.67 -14.17 -22.54
CA PHE A 23 5.79 -12.93 -21.77
C PHE A 23 6.79 -11.96 -22.38
N GLN A 24 7.90 -12.45 -22.93
CA GLN A 24 8.88 -11.60 -23.63
C GLN A 24 8.31 -11.01 -24.93
N GLY A 25 7.50 -11.77 -25.66
CA GLY A 25 6.76 -11.25 -26.81
C GLY A 25 5.74 -10.20 -26.42
N GLU A 26 4.98 -10.46 -25.35
CA GLU A 26 4.03 -9.49 -24.77
C GLU A 26 4.75 -8.23 -24.28
N TYR A 27 5.94 -8.37 -23.67
CA TYR A 27 6.76 -7.24 -23.23
C TYR A 27 7.09 -6.30 -24.39
N ARG A 28 7.61 -6.85 -25.49
CA ARG A 28 7.94 -6.07 -26.70
C ARG A 28 6.71 -5.35 -27.25
N ARG A 29 5.55 -6.01 -27.24
CA ARG A 29 4.28 -5.39 -27.64
C ARG A 29 3.89 -4.24 -26.71
N ILE A 30 4.00 -4.42 -25.39
CA ILE A 30 3.73 -3.36 -24.41
C ILE A 30 4.65 -2.16 -24.67
N LEU A 31 5.96 -2.39 -24.82
CA LEU A 31 6.93 -1.33 -25.11
C LEU A 31 6.58 -0.56 -26.39
N SER A 32 6.15 -1.25 -27.45
CA SER A 32 5.77 -0.61 -28.71
C SER A 32 4.46 0.20 -28.64
N GLN A 33 3.63 -0.02 -27.62
CA GLN A 33 2.31 0.62 -27.48
C GLN A 33 2.30 1.84 -26.56
N VAL A 34 3.40 2.12 -25.84
CA VAL A 34 3.50 3.31 -25.00
C VAL A 34 3.73 4.53 -25.89
N GLN A 35 2.69 5.35 -26.07
CA GLN A 35 2.75 6.60 -26.84
C GLN A 35 3.57 7.66 -26.11
N GLU A 36 4.19 8.60 -26.84
CA GLU A 36 5.01 9.68 -26.27
C GLU A 36 4.28 10.53 -25.21
N GLY A 37 2.99 10.81 -25.39
CA GLY A 37 2.17 11.56 -24.41
C GLY A 37 1.86 10.81 -23.11
N ASP A 38 1.80 9.47 -23.14
CA ASP A 38 1.61 8.63 -21.94
C ASP A 38 2.89 8.47 -21.11
N GLN A 39 4.04 8.88 -21.66
CA GLN A 39 5.34 8.65 -21.03
C GLN A 39 5.55 9.52 -19.79
N GLU A 40 5.04 10.75 -19.73
CA GLU A 40 5.33 11.64 -18.61
C GLU A 40 4.73 11.12 -17.30
N ASN A 41 3.44 10.78 -17.29
CA ASN A 41 2.76 10.24 -16.12
C ASN A 41 3.31 8.87 -15.72
N LEU A 42 3.62 8.02 -16.70
CA LEU A 42 4.28 6.73 -16.48
C LEU A 42 5.64 6.93 -15.80
N LEU A 43 6.51 7.78 -16.37
CA LEU A 43 7.85 8.04 -15.87
C LEU A 43 7.82 8.70 -14.50
N LYS A 44 6.89 9.61 -14.23
CA LYS A 44 6.71 10.21 -12.90
C LYS A 44 6.47 9.14 -11.84
N ARG A 45 5.60 8.17 -12.11
CA ARG A 45 5.33 7.06 -11.17
C ARG A 45 6.49 6.07 -11.09
N VAL A 46 7.11 5.72 -12.21
CA VAL A 46 8.31 4.86 -12.23
C VAL A 46 9.44 5.47 -11.38
N ASN A 47 9.73 6.76 -11.57
CA ASN A 47 10.76 7.48 -10.82
C ASN A 47 10.38 7.66 -9.34
N TYR A 48 9.08 7.72 -9.00
CA TYR A 48 8.63 7.70 -7.61
C TYR A 48 8.96 6.35 -6.94
N TYR A 49 8.68 5.24 -7.61
CA TYR A 49 8.91 3.90 -7.08
C TYR A 49 10.37 3.48 -7.09
N ASN A 50 11.12 3.91 -8.10
CA ASN A 50 12.52 3.58 -8.29
C ASN A 50 13.36 4.86 -8.41
N LYS A 51 14.06 5.19 -7.32
CA LYS A 51 14.89 6.38 -7.19
C LYS A 51 16.39 6.09 -7.38
N LEU A 52 16.73 4.93 -7.94
CA LEU A 52 18.13 4.55 -8.13
C LEU A 52 18.83 5.50 -9.11
N LEU A 53 20.06 5.84 -8.79
CA LEU A 53 20.96 6.58 -9.68
C LEU A 53 21.62 5.62 -10.68
N PRO A 54 22.06 6.11 -11.85
CA PRO A 54 22.88 5.30 -12.75
C PRO A 54 24.13 4.77 -12.02
N GLY A 55 24.44 3.48 -12.21
CA GLY A 55 25.59 2.85 -11.55
C GLY A 55 25.32 2.44 -10.10
N ALA A 56 24.06 2.29 -9.69
CA ALA A 56 23.74 1.79 -8.36
C ALA A 56 24.36 0.41 -8.14
N GLU A 57 25.18 0.29 -7.09
CA GLU A 57 25.93 -0.92 -6.78
C GLU A 57 24.99 -2.02 -6.33
N LEU A 58 25.18 -3.22 -6.89
CA LEU A 58 24.45 -4.43 -6.54
C LEU A 58 25.48 -5.53 -6.29
N ASN A 59 25.51 -6.08 -5.08
CA ASN A 59 26.37 -7.22 -4.79
C ASN A 59 25.88 -8.45 -5.57
N LEU A 60 26.67 -8.85 -6.56
CA LEU A 60 26.30 -9.94 -7.46
C LEU A 60 26.31 -11.30 -6.76
N ASP A 61 27.10 -11.47 -5.70
CA ASP A 61 27.20 -12.72 -4.94
C ASP A 61 25.98 -12.93 -4.04
N GLU A 62 25.41 -11.85 -3.50
CA GLU A 62 24.20 -11.88 -2.66
C GLU A 62 22.89 -11.73 -3.46
N SER A 63 23.00 -11.29 -4.72
CA SER A 63 21.84 -11.13 -5.61
C SER A 63 21.26 -12.46 -6.09
N THR A 64 19.95 -12.46 -6.36
CA THR A 64 19.23 -13.60 -6.94
C THR A 64 19.11 -13.44 -8.46
N ARG A 65 19.52 -14.45 -9.24
CA ARG A 65 19.18 -14.52 -10.67
C ARG A 65 17.70 -14.83 -10.85
N ILE A 66 17.04 -14.22 -11.84
CA ILE A 66 15.63 -14.53 -12.16
C ILE A 66 15.45 -16.02 -12.47
N GLY A 67 16.40 -16.64 -13.17
CA GLY A 67 16.44 -18.07 -13.45
C GLY A 67 16.41 -18.95 -12.21
N ASP A 68 16.92 -18.45 -11.08
CA ASP A 68 17.09 -19.20 -9.82
C ASP A 68 16.05 -18.82 -8.75
N PHE A 69 15.20 -17.84 -9.02
CA PHE A 69 14.16 -17.43 -8.09
C PHE A 69 13.10 -18.54 -7.95
N ARG A 70 12.98 -19.11 -6.75
CA ARG A 70 12.07 -20.21 -6.42
C ARG A 70 11.22 -19.86 -5.21
N TYR A 71 10.04 -20.45 -5.14
CA TYR A 71 9.15 -20.30 -4.00
C TYR A 71 9.80 -20.89 -2.75
N ARG A 72 9.93 -20.08 -1.70
CA ARG A 72 10.26 -20.54 -0.34
C ARG A 72 8.94 -20.52 0.46
N HIS A 73 8.64 -21.54 1.26
CA HIS A 73 7.30 -21.80 1.82
C HIS A 73 6.65 -20.64 2.64
N GLN A 74 7.40 -19.58 2.98
CA GLN A 74 6.90 -18.38 3.65
C GLN A 74 6.58 -17.26 2.64
N LEU A 75 5.56 -16.44 2.93
CA LEU A 75 5.22 -15.22 2.16
C LEU A 75 4.83 -15.48 0.68
N LYS A 76 4.02 -16.53 0.46
CA LYS A 76 3.47 -16.95 -0.85
C LYS A 76 2.91 -15.84 -1.74
N THR A 77 2.21 -14.88 -1.15
CA THR A 77 1.66 -13.74 -1.92
C THR A 77 2.77 -12.88 -2.51
N TYR A 78 3.82 -12.58 -1.72
CA TYR A 78 4.97 -11.81 -2.19
C TYR A 78 5.71 -12.50 -3.34
N PHE A 79 5.93 -13.82 -3.20
CA PHE A 79 6.54 -14.61 -4.27
C PHE A 79 5.74 -14.49 -5.57
N PHE A 80 4.43 -14.70 -5.52
CA PHE A 80 3.59 -14.64 -6.72
C PHE A 80 3.49 -13.25 -7.32
N ASP A 81 3.38 -12.22 -6.48
CA ASP A 81 3.35 -10.83 -6.95
C ASP A 81 4.66 -10.44 -7.64
N LEU A 82 5.81 -10.94 -7.15
CA LEU A 82 7.11 -10.65 -7.76
C LEU A 82 7.36 -11.47 -9.03
N ILE A 83 7.20 -12.79 -9.00
CA ILE A 83 7.44 -13.66 -10.16
C ILE A 83 6.48 -13.35 -11.31
N LYS A 84 5.31 -12.75 -11.04
CA LYS A 84 4.39 -12.24 -12.07
C LYS A 84 5.12 -11.32 -13.04
N TYR A 85 6.02 -10.46 -12.58
CA TYR A 85 6.70 -9.47 -13.41
C TYR A 85 8.10 -9.90 -13.84
N LEU A 86 8.86 -10.61 -12.99
CA LEU A 86 10.24 -11.01 -13.32
C LEU A 86 10.33 -11.90 -14.58
N ARG A 87 9.30 -12.69 -14.87
CA ARG A 87 9.21 -13.57 -16.06
C ARG A 87 9.29 -12.85 -17.41
N TYR A 88 9.06 -11.53 -17.44
CA TYR A 88 9.16 -10.73 -18.66
C TYR A 88 10.62 -10.43 -19.05
N PHE A 89 11.57 -10.68 -18.13
CA PHE A 89 12.98 -10.33 -18.28
C PHE A 89 13.87 -11.58 -18.46
N PRO A 90 15.10 -11.43 -19.00
CA PRO A 90 16.06 -12.52 -19.15
C PRO A 90 16.41 -13.23 -17.82
N GLU A 91 16.72 -14.52 -17.88
CA GLU A 91 16.94 -15.32 -16.66
C GLU A 91 18.21 -14.95 -15.89
N ASN A 92 19.21 -14.42 -16.60
CA ASN A 92 20.50 -14.03 -16.07
C ASN A 92 20.46 -12.68 -15.33
N CYS A 93 19.39 -11.90 -15.48
CA CYS A 93 19.19 -10.67 -14.73
C CYS A 93 19.14 -10.97 -13.23
N ARG A 94 19.77 -10.10 -12.45
CA ARG A 94 19.97 -10.24 -11.01
C ARG A 94 19.25 -9.15 -10.24
N PHE A 95 18.68 -9.50 -9.11
CA PHE A 95 17.96 -8.57 -8.25
C PHE A 95 18.06 -8.99 -6.79
N GLN A 96 17.86 -8.02 -5.90
CA GLN A 96 17.58 -8.29 -4.50
C GLN A 96 16.12 -7.97 -4.16
N TYR A 97 15.63 -8.58 -3.09
CA TYR A 97 14.29 -8.35 -2.59
C TYR A 97 14.25 -8.55 -1.07
N ARG A 98 13.38 -7.80 -0.39
CA ARG A 98 13.07 -8.01 1.03
C ARG A 98 11.55 -8.12 1.17
N PHE A 99 11.08 -9.30 1.56
CA PHE A 99 9.67 -9.55 1.80
C PHE A 99 9.29 -9.27 3.25
N GLY A 100 8.08 -8.75 3.46
CA GLY A 100 7.57 -8.37 4.77
C GLY A 100 7.23 -6.89 4.86
N ASP A 101 7.08 -6.45 6.09
CA ASP A 101 6.85 -5.05 6.46
C ASP A 101 8.24 -4.42 6.66
N ILE A 102 8.75 -3.78 5.62
CA ILE A 102 10.09 -3.18 5.61
C ILE A 102 9.97 -1.74 6.09
N THR A 103 10.70 -1.43 7.17
CA THR A 103 10.70 -0.13 7.86
C THR A 103 12.07 0.54 7.84
N GLU A 104 13.06 -0.09 7.21
CA GLU A 104 14.41 0.42 7.07
C GLU A 104 14.79 0.43 5.59
N VAL A 105 15.68 1.33 5.20
CA VAL A 105 16.19 1.38 3.83
C VAL A 105 17.30 0.34 3.69
N PRO A 106 17.19 -0.62 2.75
CA PRO A 106 18.25 -1.60 2.52
C PRO A 106 19.58 -0.92 2.14
N SER A 107 20.70 -1.52 2.53
CA SER A 107 22.04 -1.07 2.15
C SER A 107 22.29 -1.14 0.64
N GLU A 108 21.55 -2.01 -0.05
CA GLU A 108 21.67 -2.23 -1.49
C GLU A 108 20.30 -2.18 -2.19
N PRO A 109 20.25 -1.89 -3.50
CA PRO A 109 19.01 -1.83 -4.28
C PRO A 109 18.18 -3.12 -4.18
N ALA A 110 17.01 -3.06 -3.55
CA ALA A 110 16.13 -4.20 -3.36
C ALA A 110 14.67 -3.88 -3.65
N PHE A 111 13.96 -4.85 -4.20
CA PHE A 111 12.50 -4.78 -4.32
C PHE A 111 11.82 -5.00 -2.96
N VAL A 112 10.99 -4.05 -2.57
CA VAL A 112 10.30 -4.05 -1.28
C VAL A 112 8.82 -3.72 -1.43
N LYS A 113 7.99 -4.16 -0.48
CA LYS A 113 6.57 -3.80 -0.42
C LYS A 113 6.39 -2.39 0.13
N SER A 114 7.12 -2.09 1.20
CA SER A 114 7.04 -0.86 1.96
C SER A 114 8.43 -0.27 2.18
N ARG A 115 8.50 1.03 2.51
CA ARG A 115 9.73 1.73 2.91
C ARG A 115 9.39 2.98 3.73
N PRO A 116 10.34 3.55 4.48
CA PRO A 116 10.18 4.88 5.07
C PRO A 116 9.85 5.95 4.02
N VAL A 117 8.97 6.87 4.35
CA VAL A 117 8.74 8.08 3.55
C VAL A 117 9.95 9.01 3.73
N GLY A 118 10.43 9.61 2.64
CA GLY A 118 11.54 10.55 2.67
C GLY A 118 12.43 10.48 1.44
N ASN A 119 13.51 11.27 1.47
CA ASN A 119 14.41 11.42 0.32
C ASN A 119 15.52 10.36 0.28
N ASP A 120 15.86 9.74 1.41
CA ASP A 120 16.97 8.77 1.47
C ASP A 120 16.54 7.30 1.33
N ASN A 121 15.40 7.05 0.69
CA ASN A 121 14.87 5.71 0.50
C ASN A 121 15.23 5.09 -0.86
N ARG A 122 16.34 5.51 -1.46
CA ARG A 122 16.71 5.22 -2.86
C ARG A 122 16.83 3.73 -3.19
N ASN A 123 17.39 2.95 -2.25
CA ASN A 123 17.61 1.52 -2.41
C ASN A 123 16.34 0.70 -2.22
N SER A 124 15.30 1.31 -1.64
CA SER A 124 13.99 0.68 -1.47
C SER A 124 13.15 0.86 -2.73
N VAL A 125 13.28 -0.04 -3.70
CA VAL A 125 12.49 0.01 -4.94
C VAL A 125 11.13 -0.62 -4.69
N LEU A 126 10.08 0.20 -4.75
CA LEU A 126 8.72 -0.24 -4.44
C LEU A 126 8.15 -1.09 -5.55
N LEU A 127 7.59 -2.25 -5.18
CA LEU A 127 6.71 -3.04 -6.03
C LEU A 127 5.38 -3.30 -5.34
N LYS A 128 4.33 -3.54 -6.12
CA LYS A 128 2.98 -3.88 -5.64
C LYS A 128 2.93 -5.30 -5.08
N LEU A 129 3.59 -5.53 -3.95
CA LEU A 129 3.70 -6.82 -3.28
C LEU A 129 2.61 -7.01 -2.22
N ASN A 130 2.28 -8.26 -1.91
CA ASN A 130 1.20 -8.64 -1.02
C ASN A 130 -0.14 -8.00 -1.43
N GLU A 131 -0.37 -7.89 -2.74
CA GLU A 131 -1.41 -7.05 -3.33
C GLU A 131 -2.80 -7.42 -2.82
N VAL A 132 -3.06 -8.73 -2.69
CA VAL A 132 -4.35 -9.29 -2.28
C VAL A 132 -4.80 -8.80 -0.91
N ARG A 133 -3.87 -8.43 -0.04
CA ARG A 133 -4.15 -7.93 1.30
C ARG A 133 -4.36 -6.42 1.32
N HIS A 134 -3.56 -5.67 0.57
CA HIS A 134 -3.51 -4.21 0.69
C HIS A 134 -4.39 -3.50 -0.36
N PHE A 135 -4.42 -3.94 -1.61
CA PHE A 135 -5.10 -3.21 -2.70
C PHE A 135 -6.53 -3.69 -2.90
N ASN A 136 -7.33 -3.47 -1.86
CA ASN A 136 -8.78 -3.60 -1.90
C ASN A 136 -9.38 -2.19 -1.98
N PHE A 137 -10.36 -2.01 -2.85
CA PHE A 137 -11.12 -0.78 -3.02
C PHE A 137 -12.60 -1.12 -2.91
N VAL A 138 -13.40 -0.18 -2.43
CA VAL A 138 -14.83 -0.37 -2.21
C VAL A 138 -15.63 0.57 -3.10
N LYS A 139 -16.88 0.17 -3.38
CA LYS A 139 -17.88 1.09 -3.91
C LYS A 139 -18.84 1.39 -2.77
N ASP A 140 -18.58 2.49 -2.08
CA ASP A 140 -19.45 2.98 -1.03
C ASP A 140 -20.66 3.70 -1.65
N ARG A 141 -21.85 3.39 -1.14
CA ARG A 141 -23.11 3.97 -1.64
C ARG A 141 -23.79 4.82 -0.60
N ILE A 142 -23.24 4.90 0.62
CA ILE A 142 -23.78 5.71 1.70
C ILE A 142 -23.17 7.11 1.54
N PRO A 143 -23.96 8.16 1.33
CA PRO A 143 -23.48 9.55 1.34
C PRO A 143 -22.81 9.90 2.67
N PHE A 144 -21.91 10.89 2.69
CA PHE A 144 -21.18 11.25 3.91
C PHE A 144 -22.11 11.75 5.01
N GLU A 145 -23.14 12.48 4.61
CA GLU A 145 -24.15 13.15 5.43
C GLU A 145 -25.06 12.15 6.15
N GLU A 146 -25.29 10.98 5.55
CA GLU A 146 -26.11 9.90 6.13
C GLU A 146 -25.33 9.02 7.12
N LYS A 147 -24.02 9.22 7.24
CA LYS A 147 -23.17 8.43 8.14
C LYS A 147 -23.22 8.98 9.56
N GLU A 148 -23.02 8.08 10.52
CA GLU A 148 -22.93 8.40 11.92
C GLU A 148 -21.73 9.32 12.21
N ASN A 149 -21.96 10.37 13.00
CA ASN A 149 -20.97 11.32 13.53
C ASN A 149 -20.03 10.65 14.54
N ARG A 150 -19.23 9.68 14.07
CA ARG A 150 -18.39 8.85 14.92
C ARG A 150 -17.12 8.41 14.19
N LEU A 151 -16.03 8.30 14.93
CA LEU A 151 -14.81 7.64 14.52
C LEU A 151 -14.90 6.15 14.82
N PHE A 152 -14.76 5.32 13.79
CA PHE A 152 -14.80 3.88 13.93
C PHE A 152 -13.43 3.25 13.67
N GLY A 153 -13.03 2.28 14.51
CA GLY A 153 -11.75 1.59 14.36
C GLY A 153 -11.71 0.18 14.95
N ARG A 154 -11.13 -0.77 14.22
CA ARG A 154 -10.84 -2.12 14.73
C ARG A 154 -9.44 -2.51 14.27
N ALA A 155 -8.52 -2.68 15.20
CA ALA A 155 -7.13 -2.98 14.87
C ALA A 155 -6.59 -4.15 15.69
N LYS A 156 -5.56 -4.82 15.17
CA LYS A 156 -4.70 -5.59 16.05
C LYS A 156 -3.77 -4.63 16.78
N VAL A 157 -3.53 -4.87 18.06
CA VAL A 157 -2.65 -4.06 18.90
C VAL A 157 -1.64 -5.00 19.54
N PHE A 158 -0.36 -4.76 19.25
CA PHE A 158 0.76 -5.56 19.72
C PHE A 158 1.72 -4.70 20.55
N LYS A 159 2.50 -5.33 21.43
CA LYS A 159 3.41 -4.64 22.36
C LYS A 159 4.40 -3.70 21.67
N LEU A 160 4.84 -4.06 20.46
CA LEU A 160 5.79 -3.29 19.67
C LEU A 160 5.12 -2.10 18.92
N GLN A 161 3.83 -1.82 19.18
CA GLN A 161 3.06 -0.74 18.56
C GLN A 161 2.47 0.19 19.64
N PRO A 162 3.32 0.85 20.45
CA PRO A 162 2.87 1.62 21.62
C PRO A 162 1.90 2.75 21.27
N HIS A 163 2.02 3.33 20.07
CA HIS A 163 1.09 4.36 19.57
C HIS A 163 -0.35 3.86 19.46
N ARG A 164 -0.58 2.58 19.18
CA ARG A 164 -1.95 2.03 19.16
C ARG A 164 -2.52 1.82 20.55
N GLU A 165 -1.67 1.51 21.54
CA GLU A 165 -2.08 1.43 22.94
C GLU A 165 -2.40 2.84 23.47
N LEU A 166 -1.56 3.83 23.17
CA LEU A 166 -1.79 5.24 23.51
C LEU A 166 -3.13 5.76 22.94
N PHE A 167 -3.45 5.42 21.70
CA PHE A 167 -4.73 5.84 21.10
C PHE A 167 -5.93 5.27 21.85
N LEU A 168 -5.87 3.99 22.22
CA LEU A 168 -6.95 3.33 22.97
C LEU A 168 -7.05 3.87 24.40
N GLU A 169 -5.92 4.12 25.06
CA GLU A 169 -5.89 4.73 26.39
C GLU A 169 -6.63 6.07 26.42
N LYS A 170 -6.38 6.92 25.42
CA LYS A 170 -7.03 8.23 25.31
C LYS A 170 -8.51 8.15 24.92
N TYR A 171 -8.86 7.30 23.96
CA TYR A 171 -10.14 7.44 23.24
C TYR A 171 -11.09 6.24 23.32
N PHE A 172 -10.76 5.15 24.01
CA PHE A 172 -11.59 3.94 24.00
C PHE A 172 -13.03 4.17 24.50
N ASN A 173 -13.20 4.98 25.55
CA ASN A 173 -14.50 5.34 26.12
C ASN A 173 -14.99 6.73 25.69
N HIS A 174 -14.38 7.32 24.65
CA HIS A 174 -14.72 8.67 24.22
C HIS A 174 -16.02 8.68 23.40
N PRO A 175 -16.96 9.62 23.61
CA PRO A 175 -18.28 9.61 22.96
C PRO A 175 -18.21 9.70 21.42
N LEU A 176 -17.18 10.34 20.88
CA LEU A 176 -16.94 10.42 19.43
C LEU A 176 -16.30 9.16 18.83
N CYS A 177 -15.96 8.14 19.63
CA CYS A 177 -15.20 6.99 19.18
C CYS A 177 -15.92 5.67 19.44
N ASP A 178 -15.92 4.80 18.43
CA ASP A 178 -16.20 3.37 18.56
C ASP A 178 -14.97 2.62 18.06
N ILE A 179 -14.04 2.37 18.98
CA ILE A 179 -12.72 1.81 18.70
C ILE A 179 -12.42 0.61 19.59
N GLY A 180 -11.50 -0.25 19.17
CA GLY A 180 -11.00 -1.32 20.03
C GLY A 180 -10.05 -2.27 19.33
N LYS A 181 -9.44 -3.15 20.12
CA LYS A 181 -8.54 -4.18 19.62
C LYS A 181 -9.27 -5.50 19.37
N ILE A 182 -8.81 -6.26 18.38
CA ILE A 182 -9.45 -7.53 17.96
C ILE A 182 -8.59 -8.78 18.18
N ASN A 183 -7.38 -8.63 18.71
CA ASN A 183 -6.52 -9.74 19.09
C ASN A 183 -6.51 -9.86 20.61
N ASP A 184 -6.80 -11.07 21.08
CA ASP A 184 -6.58 -11.44 22.47
C ASP A 184 -5.12 -11.91 22.62
N ASP A 185 -4.33 -11.13 23.36
CA ASP A 185 -2.95 -11.43 23.73
C ASP A 185 -2.77 -11.34 25.26
N GLY A 186 -3.88 -11.42 26.03
CA GLY A 186 -3.90 -11.33 27.49
C GLY A 186 -3.64 -9.94 28.09
N ARG A 187 -3.28 -8.93 27.29
CA ARG A 187 -2.99 -7.56 27.75
C ARG A 187 -4.20 -6.67 27.54
N ASN A 188 -4.47 -5.73 28.44
CA ASN A 188 -5.54 -4.73 28.30
C ASN A 188 -6.88 -5.31 27.76
N PRO A 189 -7.48 -6.32 28.44
CA PRO A 189 -8.68 -7.00 27.97
C PRO A 189 -9.91 -6.07 27.87
N GLN A 190 -9.91 -4.95 28.60
CA GLN A 190 -10.96 -3.94 28.55
C GLN A 190 -11.14 -3.33 27.15
N TRP A 191 -10.10 -3.34 26.30
CA TRP A 191 -10.18 -2.82 24.93
C TRP A 191 -10.56 -3.88 23.90
N LEU A 192 -10.77 -5.13 24.31
CA LEU A 192 -11.06 -6.24 23.42
C LEU A 192 -12.51 -6.14 22.90
N VAL A 193 -12.65 -6.08 21.59
CA VAL A 193 -13.95 -5.97 20.91
C VAL A 193 -14.04 -6.96 19.75
N SER A 194 -15.28 -7.23 19.31
CA SER A 194 -15.52 -8.08 18.15
C SER A 194 -14.96 -7.46 16.86
N LYS A 195 -14.51 -8.33 15.94
CA LYS A 195 -14.13 -7.93 14.58
C LYS A 195 -15.34 -7.30 13.87
N ALA A 196 -15.08 -6.27 13.07
CA ALA A 196 -16.08 -5.63 12.24
C ALA A 196 -15.78 -5.81 10.75
N SER A 197 -16.82 -5.96 9.96
CA SER A 197 -16.76 -5.97 8.50
C SER A 197 -16.53 -4.54 7.96
N ILE A 198 -16.02 -4.44 6.74
CA ILE A 198 -15.91 -3.15 6.03
C ILE A 198 -17.27 -2.43 6.00
N ARG A 199 -18.38 -3.15 5.76
CA ARG A 199 -19.73 -2.55 5.73
C ARG A 199 -20.13 -1.88 7.03
N GLN A 200 -19.67 -2.39 8.18
CA GLN A 200 -19.91 -1.74 9.47
C GLN A 200 -19.12 -0.45 9.60
N HIS A 201 -17.85 -0.44 9.16
CA HIS A 201 -17.03 0.78 9.18
C HIS A 201 -17.63 1.88 8.29
N LEU A 202 -18.16 1.52 7.12
CA LEU A 202 -18.74 2.47 6.16
C LEU A 202 -20.01 3.18 6.66
N LYS A 203 -20.57 2.80 7.82
CA LYS A 203 -21.69 3.52 8.44
C LYS A 203 -21.26 4.78 9.19
N CYS A 204 -19.96 4.94 9.45
CA CYS A 204 -19.43 6.04 10.23
C CYS A 204 -18.70 7.04 9.32
N LYS A 205 -18.79 8.33 9.65
CA LYS A 205 -18.15 9.42 8.89
C LYS A 205 -16.64 9.27 8.88
N PHE A 206 -16.06 8.84 9.99
CA PHE A 206 -14.61 8.79 10.17
C PHE A 206 -14.14 7.36 10.41
N ILE A 207 -13.04 6.98 9.77
CA ILE A 207 -12.43 5.65 9.93
C ILE A 207 -10.95 5.80 10.27
N LEU A 208 -10.58 5.23 11.41
CA LEU A 208 -9.23 5.29 11.96
C LEU A 208 -8.25 4.44 11.12
N CYS A 209 -7.15 5.05 10.67
CA CYS A 209 -6.13 4.43 9.82
C CYS A 209 -4.73 4.48 10.44
N LEU A 210 -4.55 3.91 11.64
CA LEU A 210 -3.24 3.86 12.29
C LEU A 210 -2.30 2.83 11.67
N GLU A 211 -1.07 3.25 11.39
CA GLU A 211 0.04 2.39 11.01
C GLU A 211 0.30 1.28 12.04
N GLY A 212 0.83 0.16 11.56
CA GLY A 212 1.15 -1.01 12.38
C GLY A 212 2.65 -1.14 12.52
N ASN A 213 3.20 -2.18 11.89
CA ASN A 213 4.65 -2.26 11.67
C ASN A 213 5.05 -1.29 10.54
N ASP A 214 4.27 -1.30 9.46
CA ASP A 214 4.37 -0.37 8.33
C ASP A 214 3.02 0.35 8.14
N VAL A 215 2.50 0.41 6.92
CA VAL A 215 1.27 1.12 6.58
C VAL A 215 -0.01 0.54 7.17
N ALA A 216 -1.00 1.41 7.38
CA ALA A 216 -2.37 1.01 7.71
C ALA A 216 -3.00 0.24 6.53
N THR A 217 -3.28 -1.06 6.72
CA THR A 217 -3.83 -1.91 5.65
C THR A 217 -5.20 -1.43 5.15
N ASN A 218 -5.97 -0.72 5.98
CA ASN A 218 -7.30 -0.25 5.63
C ASN A 218 -7.33 1.04 4.80
N LEU A 219 -6.27 1.84 4.81
CA LEU A 219 -6.25 3.17 4.21
C LEU A 219 -6.78 3.20 2.77
N LYS A 220 -6.32 2.26 1.93
CA LYS A 220 -6.69 2.19 0.50
C LYS A 220 -8.19 2.02 0.28
N TRP A 221 -8.86 1.18 1.08
CA TRP A 221 -10.30 1.00 0.93
C TRP A 221 -11.08 2.14 1.58
N VAL A 222 -10.58 2.73 2.67
CA VAL A 222 -11.19 3.92 3.29
C VAL A 222 -11.17 5.10 2.33
N MET A 223 -10.02 5.39 1.72
CA MET A 223 -9.87 6.47 0.74
C MET A 223 -10.68 6.24 -0.55
N SER A 224 -11.14 5.01 -0.81
CA SER A 224 -12.07 4.71 -1.92
C SER A 224 -13.55 4.75 -1.51
N SER A 225 -13.83 5.09 -0.25
CA SER A 225 -15.18 5.17 0.31
C SER A 225 -15.63 6.62 0.49
N ASN A 226 -16.87 6.81 0.95
CA ASN A 226 -17.39 8.14 1.28
C ASN A 226 -17.17 8.49 2.76
N SER A 227 -16.29 7.76 3.46
CA SER A 227 -15.87 8.07 4.83
C SER A 227 -14.47 8.71 4.81
N LEU A 228 -14.19 9.58 5.76
CA LEU A 228 -12.90 10.23 5.93
C LEU A 228 -11.90 9.30 6.62
N ALA A 229 -10.72 9.13 6.02
CA ALA A 229 -9.58 8.52 6.69
C ALA A 229 -9.04 9.48 7.75
N VAL A 230 -8.86 8.99 8.98
CA VAL A 230 -8.26 9.75 10.08
C VAL A 230 -6.96 9.07 10.50
N MET A 231 -5.84 9.76 10.36
CA MET A 231 -4.51 9.21 10.65
C MET A 231 -3.45 10.30 10.86
N PRO A 232 -2.34 9.99 11.54
CA PRO A 232 -1.14 10.82 11.50
C PRO A 232 -0.51 10.87 10.10
N ILE A 233 0.51 11.72 9.95
CA ILE A 233 1.32 11.78 8.72
C ILE A 233 1.97 10.41 8.48
N PRO A 234 1.83 9.80 7.28
CA PRO A 234 2.41 8.50 6.98
C PRO A 234 3.93 8.48 7.19
N LYS A 235 4.42 7.53 7.99
CA LYS A 235 5.86 7.31 8.18
C LYS A 235 6.39 6.32 7.15
N PHE A 236 5.53 5.46 6.64
CA PHE A 236 5.86 4.46 5.64
C PHE A 236 4.98 4.60 4.40
N GLU A 237 5.50 4.13 3.29
CA GLU A 237 4.78 4.07 2.03
C GLU A 237 4.93 2.73 1.34
N THR A 238 3.97 2.43 0.49
CA THR A 238 3.91 1.28 -0.40
C THR A 238 3.70 1.77 -1.83
N TRP A 239 3.39 0.83 -2.73
CA TRP A 239 2.95 1.14 -4.09
C TRP A 239 1.79 2.14 -4.17
N PHE A 240 1.00 2.36 -3.10
CA PHE A 240 -0.09 3.35 -3.07
C PHE A 240 0.37 4.80 -2.86
N MET A 241 1.68 5.04 -2.73
CA MET A 241 2.27 6.37 -2.64
C MET A 241 1.75 7.15 -1.44
N GLU A 242 1.73 6.53 -0.25
CA GLU A 242 1.32 7.18 0.99
C GLU A 242 2.12 8.45 1.27
N GLY A 243 3.40 8.49 0.88
CA GLY A 243 4.25 9.69 0.99
C GLY A 243 3.86 10.85 0.07
N ALA A 244 2.95 10.64 -0.88
CA ALA A 244 2.39 11.71 -1.73
C ALA A 244 1.04 12.24 -1.20
N LEU A 245 0.52 11.67 -0.11
CA LEU A 245 -0.70 12.17 0.52
C LEU A 245 -0.43 13.51 1.21
N ILE A 246 -1.44 14.37 1.21
CA ILE A 246 -1.35 15.75 1.68
C ILE A 246 -2.30 15.85 2.87
N PRO A 247 -1.79 16.22 4.07
CA PRO A 247 -2.60 16.42 5.28
C PRO A 247 -3.77 17.37 5.03
N ASP A 248 -4.96 17.04 5.55
CA ASP A 248 -6.20 17.83 5.44
C ASP A 248 -6.66 18.12 3.99
N TYR A 249 -6.06 17.46 3.00
CA TYR A 249 -6.47 17.50 1.61
C TYR A 249 -6.92 16.13 1.13
N HIS A 250 -6.13 15.08 1.40
CA HIS A 250 -6.46 13.69 1.01
C HIS A 250 -7.06 12.87 2.17
N TYR A 251 -6.83 13.29 3.41
CA TYR A 251 -7.28 12.62 4.64
C TYR A 251 -7.31 13.64 5.78
N VAL A 252 -8.00 13.33 6.87
CA VAL A 252 -7.98 14.13 8.10
C VAL A 252 -6.71 13.82 8.88
N ALA A 253 -5.80 14.79 8.94
CA ALA A 253 -4.55 14.61 9.66
C ALA A 253 -4.75 14.91 11.15
N ILE A 254 -4.14 14.07 11.99
CA ILE A 254 -4.09 14.24 13.44
C ILE A 254 -2.63 14.19 13.92
N ALA A 255 -2.36 14.78 15.07
CA ALA A 255 -1.07 14.76 15.72
C ALA A 255 -0.60 13.33 16.07
N ASP A 256 0.71 13.14 16.11
CA ASP A 256 1.34 11.84 16.47
C ASP A 256 0.98 11.37 17.89
N ASP A 257 0.67 12.32 18.79
CA ASP A 257 0.19 12.06 20.15
C ASP A 257 -1.34 12.09 20.27
N PHE A 258 -2.04 12.31 19.16
CA PHE A 258 -3.49 12.36 18.99
C PHE A 258 -4.20 13.48 19.75
N SER A 259 -3.48 14.50 20.23
CA SER A 259 -4.03 15.58 21.05
C SER A 259 -5.14 16.41 20.38
N ASP A 260 -5.13 16.48 19.05
CA ASP A 260 -6.05 17.29 18.22
C ASP A 260 -7.23 16.49 17.64
N LEU A 261 -7.40 15.22 18.03
CA LEU A 261 -8.41 14.35 17.43
C LEU A 261 -9.83 14.92 17.55
N GLU A 262 -10.23 15.34 18.75
CA GLU A 262 -11.58 15.82 19.01
C GLU A 262 -11.90 17.08 18.19
N GLU A 263 -10.96 18.04 18.18
CA GLU A 263 -11.06 19.26 17.38
C GLU A 263 -11.27 18.94 15.90
N LYS A 264 -10.43 18.06 15.35
CA LYS A 264 -10.51 17.64 13.93
C LYS A 264 -11.83 16.97 13.60
N LEU A 265 -12.31 16.05 14.44
CA LEU A 265 -13.59 15.37 14.20
C LEU A 265 -14.74 16.38 14.23
N ASN A 266 -14.81 17.25 15.24
CA ASN A 266 -15.86 18.25 15.38
C ASN A 266 -15.86 19.22 14.18
N TYR A 267 -14.69 19.70 13.77
CA TYR A 267 -14.56 20.58 12.61
C TYR A 267 -15.20 19.98 11.36
N TYR A 268 -14.88 18.74 11.00
CA TYR A 268 -15.43 18.11 9.78
C TYR A 268 -16.87 17.62 9.93
N MET A 269 -17.40 17.48 11.15
CA MET A 269 -18.83 17.25 11.39
C MET A 269 -19.66 18.51 11.10
N GLU A 270 -19.13 19.68 11.48
CA GLU A 270 -19.77 20.98 11.30
C GLU A 270 -19.53 21.57 9.90
N ASN A 271 -18.43 21.21 9.25
CA ASN A 271 -18.01 21.72 7.94
C ASN A 271 -18.10 20.64 6.86
N THR A 272 -19.33 20.19 6.57
CA THR A 272 -19.60 19.09 5.62
C THR A 272 -18.99 19.34 4.23
N ASP A 273 -19.03 20.57 3.71
CA ASP A 273 -18.43 20.89 2.40
C ASP A 273 -16.92 20.63 2.35
N GLN A 274 -16.21 20.88 3.46
CA GLN A 274 -14.77 20.61 3.54
C GLN A 274 -14.49 19.11 3.63
N ALA A 275 -15.32 18.37 4.37
CA ALA A 275 -15.26 16.91 4.41
C ALA A 275 -15.46 16.29 3.01
N LEU A 276 -16.47 16.76 2.26
CA LEU A 276 -16.74 16.29 0.90
C LEU A 276 -15.57 16.57 -0.05
N LYS A 277 -14.91 17.74 0.06
CA LYS A 277 -13.70 18.04 -0.72
C LYS A 277 -12.57 17.05 -0.43
N ILE A 278 -12.34 16.69 0.83
CA ILE A 278 -11.33 15.68 1.18
C ILE A 278 -11.66 14.33 0.56
N ILE A 279 -12.93 13.91 0.62
CA ILE A 279 -13.39 12.66 -0.01
C ILE A 279 -13.13 12.69 -1.53
N GLU A 280 -13.47 13.79 -2.19
CA GLU A 280 -13.25 13.96 -3.62
C GLU A 280 -11.77 13.88 -3.98
N ASN A 281 -10.91 14.58 -3.23
CA ASN A 281 -9.45 14.51 -3.39
C ASN A 281 -8.92 13.08 -3.17
N ALA A 282 -9.43 12.37 -2.16
CA ALA A 282 -9.06 10.99 -1.89
C ALA A 282 -9.44 10.07 -3.06
N HIS A 283 -10.63 10.25 -3.64
CA HIS A 283 -11.08 9.50 -4.82
C HIS A 283 -10.22 9.80 -6.04
N ARG A 284 -9.83 11.08 -6.24
CA ARG A 284 -8.89 11.48 -7.30
C ARG A 284 -7.53 10.80 -7.13
N HIS A 285 -7.00 10.72 -5.91
CA HIS A 285 -5.76 9.98 -5.62
C HIS A 285 -5.91 8.48 -5.88
N VAL A 286 -7.04 7.87 -5.51
CA VAL A 286 -7.29 6.43 -5.69
C VAL A 286 -7.45 6.03 -7.17
N THR A 287 -8.05 6.90 -7.98
CA THR A 287 -8.50 6.57 -9.35
C THR A 287 -7.41 5.94 -10.23
N PRO A 288 -6.17 6.49 -10.32
CA PRO A 288 -5.11 5.88 -11.11
C PRO A 288 -4.76 4.43 -10.74
N PHE A 289 -4.95 4.03 -9.48
CA PHE A 289 -4.63 2.69 -9.00
C PHE A 289 -5.67 1.63 -9.39
N LEU A 290 -6.80 2.05 -9.96
CA LEU A 290 -7.87 1.16 -10.43
C LEU A 290 -7.60 0.61 -11.84
N ASP A 291 -6.79 1.30 -12.64
CA ASP A 291 -6.40 0.85 -13.97
C ASP A 291 -5.34 -0.25 -13.89
N LYS A 292 -5.80 -1.50 -13.90
CA LYS A 292 -4.92 -2.68 -13.80
C LYS A 292 -3.91 -2.78 -14.94
N LYS A 293 -4.24 -2.29 -16.14
CA LYS A 293 -3.34 -2.37 -17.29
C LYS A 293 -2.21 -1.37 -17.12
N GLN A 294 -2.53 -0.13 -16.75
CA GLN A 294 -1.52 0.87 -16.45
C GLN A 294 -0.64 0.46 -15.26
N GLU A 295 -1.22 -0.09 -14.20
CA GLU A 295 -0.46 -0.59 -13.04
C GLU A 295 0.54 -1.70 -13.42
N GLU A 296 0.19 -2.56 -14.37
CA GLU A 296 1.08 -3.61 -14.88
C GLU A 296 2.22 -3.04 -15.73
N ILE A 297 1.92 -2.06 -16.59
CA ILE A 297 2.94 -1.35 -17.37
C ILE A 297 3.92 -0.65 -16.43
N ILE A 298 3.42 0.11 -15.44
CA ILE A 298 4.27 0.83 -14.48
C ILE A 298 5.15 -0.15 -13.70
N ALA A 299 4.63 -1.30 -13.26
CA ALA A 299 5.43 -2.31 -12.57
C ALA A 299 6.56 -2.88 -13.44
N LEU A 300 6.29 -3.16 -14.72
CA LEU A 300 7.31 -3.61 -15.66
C LEU A 300 8.38 -2.55 -15.89
N PHE A 301 7.98 -1.29 -16.12
CA PHE A 301 8.93 -0.19 -16.30
C PHE A 301 9.74 0.10 -15.03
N THR A 302 9.17 -0.04 -13.84
CA THR A 302 9.90 0.07 -12.57
C THR A 302 11.02 -0.97 -12.46
N ILE A 303 10.76 -2.21 -12.89
CA ILE A 303 11.75 -3.30 -12.90
C ILE A 303 12.79 -3.09 -14.02
N GLN A 304 12.36 -2.69 -15.21
CA GLN A 304 13.31 -2.34 -16.28
C GLN A 304 14.25 -1.20 -15.83
N HIS A 305 13.70 -0.18 -15.18
CA HIS A 305 14.48 0.91 -14.61
C HIS A 305 15.49 0.38 -13.60
N TYR A 306 15.13 -0.58 -12.76
CA TYR A 306 16.04 -1.20 -11.80
C TYR A 306 17.23 -1.85 -12.50
N PHE A 307 17.00 -2.68 -13.53
CA PHE A 307 18.09 -3.32 -14.27
C PHE A 307 18.98 -2.31 -14.99
N LYS A 308 18.39 -1.29 -15.61
CA LYS A 308 19.15 -0.20 -16.25
C LYS A 308 20.03 0.56 -15.25
N ARG A 309 19.51 0.86 -14.05
CA ARG A 309 20.24 1.62 -13.02
C ARG A 309 21.35 0.81 -12.36
N THR A 310 21.20 -0.51 -12.32
CA THR A 310 22.22 -1.46 -11.83
C THR A 310 23.13 -1.97 -12.96
N MET A 311 23.15 -1.29 -14.12
CA MET A 311 24.04 -1.56 -15.26
C MET A 311 23.91 -2.96 -15.87
N GLN A 312 22.74 -3.58 -15.75
CA GLN A 312 22.48 -4.91 -16.30
C GLN A 312 21.90 -4.82 -17.71
N SER A 313 22.33 -5.74 -18.59
CA SER A 313 21.77 -5.89 -19.94
C SER A 313 20.52 -6.78 -19.89
N CYS A 314 19.41 -6.14 -19.53
CA CYS A 314 18.04 -6.64 -19.44
C CYS A 314 17.11 -5.66 -20.17
#